data_AF-A0A8J7B509-F1
#
_entry.id   AF-A0A8J7B509-F1
#
_cell.length_a   1.000
_cell.length_b   1.000
_cell.length_c   1.000
_cell.angle_alpha   90.00
_cell.angle_beta   90.00
_cell.angle_gamma   90.00
#
_symmetry.space_group_name_H-M   'P 1'
#
loop_
_entity.id
_entity.type
_entity.pdbx_description
1 polymer ?
#
loop_
_entity_poly.entity_id
_entity_poly.type
_entity_poly.pdbx_seq_one_letter_code
_entity_poly.pdbx_strand_id
1 'polypeptide(L)'
;MISADTFDMLLSFGGVGGEIYLSALLMVSFYFPLPEYFRWDFYRFPVVLGAAFCFWGQVWLWQQVPRGKASIPFGSLWGEADHGDMNQLINFHDWTPGDIIGTYSTLTHLCLLAIFAVYGYTLFRQHRELFVALGRQWLP
;
A
#
# COMPACT_ATOMS: atom_id res chain seq x y z
N MET A 1 18.53 -0.42 -20.97
CA MET A 1 17.26 0.25 -21.31
C MET A 1 16.17 -0.79 -21.14
N ILE A 2 15.15 -0.49 -20.35
CA ILE A 2 13.95 -1.36 -20.21
C ILE A 2 13.20 -1.33 -21.56
N SER A 3 12.62 -2.45 -22.00
CA SER A 3 11.82 -2.48 -23.24
C SER A 3 10.53 -1.67 -23.08
N ALA A 4 10.00 -1.11 -24.16
CA ALA A 4 8.75 -0.33 -24.13
C ALA A 4 7.61 -1.14 -23.48
N ASP A 5 7.45 -2.41 -23.88
CA ASP A 5 6.45 -3.31 -23.30
C ASP A 5 6.61 -3.51 -21.78
N THR A 6 7.84 -3.54 -21.28
CA THR A 6 8.08 -3.68 -19.82
C THR A 6 7.79 -2.38 -19.08
N PHE A 7 8.05 -1.23 -19.71
CA PHE A 7 7.72 0.06 -19.14
C PHE A 7 6.21 0.26 -19.05
N ASP A 8 5.48 -0.07 -20.11
CA ASP A 8 4.02 0.05 -20.15
C ASP A 8 3.36 -0.86 -19.10
N MET A 9 3.84 -2.11 -18.99
CA MET A 9 3.40 -3.04 -17.94
C MET A 9 3.59 -2.45 -16.53
N LEU A 10 4.76 -1.85 -16.25
CA LEU A 10 5.07 -1.24 -14.96
C LEU A 10 4.24 0.01 -14.70
N LEU A 11 3.92 0.77 -15.76
CA LEU A 11 3.08 1.96 -15.68
C LEU A 11 1.64 1.57 -15.31
N SER A 12 1.05 0.60 -16.01
CA SER A 12 -0.28 0.08 -15.69
C SER A 12 -0.30 -0.55 -14.29
N PHE A 13 0.72 -1.34 -13.95
CA PHE A 13 0.86 -1.91 -12.61
C PHE A 13 0.89 -0.81 -11.52
N GLY A 14 1.66 0.25 -11.79
CA GLY A 14 1.87 1.40 -10.91
C GLY A 14 0.65 2.29 -10.72
N GLY A 15 -0.39 2.20 -11.55
CA GLY A 15 -1.63 2.94 -11.34
C GLY A 15 -2.31 2.53 -10.03
N VAL A 16 -2.83 1.31 -9.97
CA VAL A 16 -3.45 0.77 -8.75
C VAL A 16 -2.42 0.42 -7.68
N GLY A 17 -1.23 -0.04 -8.09
CA GLY A 17 -0.15 -0.38 -7.16
C GLY A 17 0.35 0.86 -6.42
N GLY A 18 0.37 1.99 -7.15
CA GLY A 18 0.70 3.33 -6.67
C GLY A 18 -0.07 3.71 -5.44
N GLU A 19 -1.39 3.53 -5.47
CA GLU A 19 -2.23 3.87 -4.32
C GLU A 19 -1.84 3.09 -3.06
N ILE A 20 -1.38 1.84 -3.22
CA ILE A 20 -1.01 0.96 -2.11
C ILE A 20 0.36 1.37 -1.54
N TYR A 21 1.42 1.37 -2.35
CA TYR A 21 2.76 1.64 -1.84
C TYR A 21 2.98 3.12 -1.51
N LEU A 22 2.35 4.06 -2.24
CA LEU A 22 2.45 5.50 -1.94
C LEU A 22 1.75 5.81 -0.62
N SER A 23 0.55 5.28 -0.40
CA SER A 23 -0.15 5.47 0.87
C SER A 23 0.63 4.85 2.03
N ALA A 24 1.20 3.65 1.84
CA ALA A 24 2.06 3.03 2.84
C ALA A 24 3.32 3.87 3.14
N LEU A 25 3.98 4.40 2.11
CA LEU A 25 5.13 5.29 2.28
C LEU A 25 4.78 6.58 3.01
N LEU A 26 3.63 7.20 2.70
CA LEU A 26 3.14 8.38 3.39
C LEU A 26 2.82 8.10 4.86
N MET A 27 2.26 6.94 5.18
CA MET A 27 2.07 6.52 6.56
C MET A 27 3.40 6.32 7.29
N VAL A 28 4.36 5.65 6.65
CA VAL A 28 5.70 5.43 7.22
C VAL A 28 6.45 6.75 7.43
N SER A 29 6.29 7.72 6.52
CA SER A 29 6.94 9.03 6.60
C SER A 29 6.44 9.89 7.77
N PHE A 30 5.39 9.49 8.49
CA PHE A 30 4.98 10.14 9.74
C PHE A 30 6.13 10.27 10.75
N TYR A 31 7.00 9.26 10.84
CA TYR A 31 8.13 9.24 11.77
C TYR A 31 9.43 9.84 11.20
N PHE A 32 9.47 10.14 9.90
CA PHE A 32 10.65 10.69 9.25
C PHE A 32 10.45 12.19 8.98
N PRO A 33 11.41 13.05 9.37
CA PRO A 33 11.35 14.46 9.04
C PRO A 33 11.58 14.64 7.53
N LEU A 34 10.56 15.12 6.82
CA LEU A 34 10.68 15.54 5.42
C LEU A 34 11.24 16.98 5.35
N PRO A 35 11.78 17.40 4.18
CA PRO A 35 12.36 18.73 4.01
C PRO A 35 11.42 19.86 4.44
N GLU A 36 11.99 20.91 5.02
CA GLU A 36 11.27 22.03 5.65
C GLU A 36 10.30 22.75 4.69
N TYR A 37 10.57 22.70 3.39
CA TYR A 37 9.68 23.19 2.31
C TYR A 37 8.27 22.59 2.38
N PHE A 38 8.14 21.32 2.76
CA PHE A 38 6.84 20.63 2.85
C PHE A 38 6.06 20.96 4.12
N ARG A 39 6.64 21.73 5.07
CA ARG A 39 6.04 22.03 6.38
C ARG A 39 5.45 20.79 7.05
N TRP A 40 6.21 19.70 6.99
CA TRP A 40 5.75 18.35 7.34
C TRP A 40 5.27 18.24 8.79
N ASP A 41 5.79 19.06 9.71
CA ASP A 41 5.35 19.09 11.11
C ASP A 41 3.83 19.29 11.28
N PHE A 42 3.22 20.07 10.38
CA PHE A 42 1.77 20.30 10.35
C PHE A 42 1.06 19.33 9.41
N TYR A 43 1.57 19.16 8.19
CA TYR A 43 0.88 18.37 7.16
C TYR A 43 0.91 16.86 7.39
N ARG A 44 1.84 16.34 8.20
CA ARG A 44 1.91 14.91 8.52
C ARG A 44 0.58 14.33 9.01
N PHE A 45 -0.19 15.07 9.82
CA PHE A 45 -1.45 14.55 10.38
C PHE A 45 -2.53 14.36 9.31
N PRO A 46 -2.94 15.40 8.56
CA PRO A 46 -3.97 15.22 7.52
C PRO A 46 -3.50 14.32 6.37
N VAL A 47 -2.21 14.37 6.00
CA VAL A 47 -1.67 13.53 4.92
C VAL A 47 -1.69 12.05 5.31
N VAL A 48 -1.22 11.72 6.52
CA VAL A 48 -1.23 10.33 7.00
C VAL A 48 -2.65 9.83 7.23
N LEU A 49 -3.55 10.69 7.70
CA LEU A 49 -4.97 10.34 7.81
C LEU A 49 -5.57 10.01 6.45
N GLY A 50 -5.35 10.85 5.43
CA GLY A 50 -5.81 10.61 4.07
C GLY A 50 -5.22 9.33 3.47
N ALA A 51 -3.90 9.15 3.63
CA ALA A 51 -3.20 7.93 3.22
C ALA A 51 -3.76 6.69 3.92
N ALA A 52 -4.08 6.76 5.20
CA ALA A 52 -4.67 5.66 5.95
C ALA A 52 -6.06 5.27 5.41
N PHE A 53 -6.90 6.25 5.06
CA PHE A 53 -8.19 5.96 4.44
C PHE A 53 -8.05 5.30 3.06
N CYS A 54 -7.17 5.82 2.20
CA CYS A 54 -6.88 5.22 0.90
C CYS A 54 -6.34 3.80 1.04
N PHE A 55 -5.34 3.61 1.91
CA PHE A 55 -4.74 2.31 2.16
C PHE A 55 -5.74 1.30 2.73
N TRP A 56 -6.58 1.73 3.67
CA TRP A 56 -7.63 0.88 4.23
C TRP A 56 -8.64 0.42 3.17
N GLY A 57 -9.03 1.32 2.26
CA GLY A 57 -9.87 0.96 1.11
C GLY A 57 -9.24 -0.12 0.24
N GLN A 58 -7.94 0.00 -0.04
CA GLN A 58 -7.19 -1.01 -0.79
C GLN A 58 -7.09 -2.35 -0.04
N VAL A 59 -6.76 -2.34 1.25
CA VAL A 59 -6.76 -3.56 2.09
C VAL A 59 -8.11 -4.25 2.05
N TRP A 60 -9.20 -3.50 2.22
CA TRP A 60 -10.56 -4.03 2.20
C TRP A 60 -10.92 -4.65 0.84
N LEU A 61 -10.56 -3.99 -0.25
CA LEU A 61 -10.77 -4.47 -1.61
C LEU A 61 -10.01 -5.79 -1.85
N TRP A 62 -8.70 -5.80 -1.65
CA TRP A 62 -7.83 -6.93 -1.95
C TRP A 62 -8.00 -8.13 -0.99
N GLN A 63 -8.66 -7.95 0.16
CA GLN A 63 -9.12 -9.05 1.00
C GLN A 63 -10.45 -9.67 0.54
N GLN A 64 -11.30 -8.90 -0.15
CA GLN A 64 -12.61 -9.36 -0.63
C GLN A 64 -12.57 -9.96 -2.03
N VAL A 65 -11.66 -9.49 -2.88
CA VAL A 65 -11.51 -9.99 -4.26
C VAL A 65 -11.23 -11.51 -4.28
N PRO A 66 -10.29 -12.07 -3.48
CA PRO A 66 -10.06 -13.52 -3.44
C PRO A 66 -11.27 -14.31 -2.91
N ARG A 67 -12.15 -13.67 -2.14
CA ARG A 67 -13.35 -14.28 -1.54
C ARG A 67 -14.56 -14.22 -2.46
N GLY A 68 -14.42 -13.68 -3.68
CA GLY A 68 -15.51 -13.47 -4.63
C GLY A 68 -16.54 -12.43 -4.16
N LYS A 69 -16.20 -11.63 -3.14
CA LYS A 69 -17.10 -10.60 -2.56
C LYS A 69 -16.96 -9.23 -3.23
N ALA A 70 -15.88 -9.03 -3.98
CA ALA A 70 -15.62 -7.85 -4.77
C ALA A 70 -15.03 -8.26 -6.12
N SER A 71 -15.36 -7.53 -7.18
CA SER A 71 -14.72 -7.70 -8.48
C SER A 71 -13.35 -7.03 -8.49
N ILE A 72 -12.41 -7.57 -9.27
CA ILE A 72 -11.21 -6.82 -9.65
C ILE A 72 -11.68 -5.49 -10.28
N PRO A 73 -11.07 -4.34 -9.92
CA PRO A 73 -11.44 -3.05 -10.49
C PRO A 73 -11.02 -2.99 -11.97
N PHE A 74 -11.81 -3.63 -12.82
CA PHE A 74 -11.74 -3.51 -14.27
C PHE A 74 -12.45 -2.21 -14.68
N GLY A 75 -11.85 -1.47 -15.60
CA GLY A 75 -12.36 -0.17 -16.03
C GLY A 75 -11.39 0.98 -15.78
N SER A 76 -11.69 2.12 -16.39
CA SER A 76 -10.96 3.37 -16.20
C SER A 76 -11.84 4.38 -15.45
N LEU A 77 -11.26 5.10 -14.48
CA LEU A 77 -11.89 6.30 -13.89
C LEU A 77 -11.92 7.47 -14.90
N TRP A 78 -11.01 7.46 -15.87
CA TRP A 78 -10.80 8.53 -16.86
C TRP A 78 -10.55 7.90 -18.24
N GLY A 79 -11.61 7.50 -18.97
CA GLY A 79 -11.50 6.96 -20.33
C GLY A 79 -12.48 5.84 -20.64
N GLU A 80 -12.27 5.17 -21.78
CA GLU A 80 -13.05 4.00 -22.18
C GLU A 80 -12.79 2.82 -21.23
N ALA A 81 -13.82 1.99 -21.04
CA ALA A 81 -13.80 0.88 -20.08
C ALA A 81 -12.63 -0.10 -20.33
N ASP A 82 -12.18 -0.25 -21.57
CA ASP A 82 -11.11 -1.20 -21.94
C ASP A 82 -9.68 -0.67 -21.68
N HIS A 83 -9.53 0.62 -21.37
CA HIS A 83 -8.21 1.23 -21.10
C HIS A 83 -7.77 1.20 -19.64
N GLY A 84 -8.58 0.61 -18.74
CA GLY A 84 -8.20 0.47 -17.33
C GLY A 84 -6.88 -0.27 -17.14
N ASP A 85 -6.11 0.11 -16.13
CA ASP A 85 -4.79 -0.48 -15.84
C ASP A 85 -4.82 -2.01 -15.72
N MET A 86 -5.88 -2.54 -15.10
CA MET A 86 -6.10 -3.98 -14.97
C MET A 86 -6.45 -4.66 -16.29
N ASN A 87 -7.14 -3.95 -17.19
CA ASN A 87 -7.45 -4.46 -18.53
C ASN A 87 -6.20 -4.48 -19.40
N GLN A 88 -5.31 -3.50 -19.25
CA GLN A 88 -4.05 -3.49 -19.99
C GLN A 88 -3.14 -4.65 -19.57
N LEU A 89 -3.07 -4.96 -18.28
CA LEU A 89 -2.30 -6.11 -17.76
C LEU A 89 -2.80 -7.44 -18.33
N ILE A 90 -4.11 -7.63 -18.45
CA ILE A 90 -4.69 -8.86 -19.01
C ILE A 90 -4.53 -8.91 -20.54
N ASN A 91 -4.89 -7.82 -21.23
CA ASN A 91 -5.01 -7.82 -22.69
C ASN A 91 -3.67 -7.72 -23.41
N PHE A 92 -2.67 -7.05 -22.82
CA PHE A 92 -1.38 -6.78 -23.48
C PHE A 92 -0.19 -7.47 -22.82
N HIS A 93 -0.35 -7.98 -21.59
CA HIS A 93 0.75 -8.60 -20.84
C HIS A 93 0.49 -10.04 -20.40
N ASP A 94 -0.60 -10.66 -20.87
CA ASP A 94 -0.98 -12.06 -20.58
C ASP A 94 -1.15 -12.38 -19.08
N TRP A 95 -1.38 -11.37 -18.23
CA TRP A 95 -1.63 -11.61 -16.81
C TRP A 95 -2.97 -12.30 -16.64
N THR A 96 -3.01 -13.36 -15.82
CA THR A 96 -4.30 -13.93 -15.43
C THR A 96 -4.94 -13.09 -14.32
N PRO A 97 -6.28 -13.09 -14.20
CA PRO A 97 -6.96 -12.50 -13.05
C PRO A 97 -6.41 -13.02 -11.71
N GLY A 98 -5.97 -14.28 -11.66
CA GLY A 98 -5.34 -14.88 -10.48
C GLY A 98 -3.99 -14.25 -10.15
N ASP A 99 -3.15 -13.96 -11.14
CA ASP A 99 -1.84 -13.32 -10.96
C ASP A 99 -1.99 -11.89 -10.44
N ILE A 100 -2.99 -11.15 -10.96
CA ILE A 100 -3.35 -9.82 -10.47
C ILE A 100 -3.74 -9.91 -8.99
N ILE A 101 -4.72 -10.75 -8.65
CA ILE A 101 -5.18 -10.89 -7.26
C ILE A 101 -4.03 -11.28 -6.34
N GLY A 102 -3.22 -12.27 -6.73
CA GLY A 102 -2.08 -12.74 -5.95
C GLY A 102 -1.05 -11.64 -5.71
N THR A 103 -0.67 -10.93 -6.77
CA THR A 103 0.36 -9.89 -6.71
C THR A 103 -0.09 -8.70 -5.86
N TYR A 104 -1.27 -8.14 -6.15
CA TYR A 104 -1.77 -6.97 -5.42
C TYR A 104 -2.15 -7.29 -3.97
N SER A 105 -2.71 -8.47 -3.71
CA SER A 105 -2.96 -8.92 -2.33
C SER A 105 -1.64 -9.09 -1.58
N THR A 106 -0.64 -9.73 -2.17
CA THR A 106 0.68 -9.89 -1.54
C THR A 106 1.34 -8.53 -1.28
N LEU A 107 1.32 -7.64 -2.27
CA LEU A 107 1.84 -6.27 -2.13
C LEU A 107 1.17 -5.53 -0.97
N THR A 108 -0.16 -5.60 -0.88
CA THR A 108 -0.93 -4.97 0.19
C THR A 108 -0.53 -5.52 1.56
N HIS A 109 -0.39 -6.84 1.71
CA HIS A 109 0.03 -7.46 2.95
C HIS A 109 1.48 -7.11 3.32
N LEU A 110 2.38 -7.04 2.34
CA LEU A 110 3.77 -6.62 2.56
C LEU A 110 3.84 -5.16 3.03
N CYS A 111 3.10 -4.26 2.39
CA CYS A 111 2.99 -2.86 2.80
C CYS A 111 2.38 -2.74 4.21
N LEU A 112 1.34 -3.51 4.52
CA LEU A 112 0.72 -3.53 5.85
C LEU A 112 1.73 -4.00 6.90
N LEU A 113 2.45 -5.08 6.63
CA LEU A 113 3.50 -5.60 7.51
C LEU A 113 4.61 -4.57 7.71
N ALA A 114 5.04 -3.88 6.67
CA ALA A 114 6.05 -2.82 6.77
C ALA A 114 5.57 -1.65 7.66
N ILE A 115 4.32 -1.20 7.51
CA ILE A 115 3.73 -0.17 8.38
C ILE A 115 3.73 -0.64 9.83
N PHE A 116 3.22 -1.85 10.10
CA PHE A 116 3.20 -2.41 11.46
C PHE A 116 4.61 -2.58 12.04
N ALA A 117 5.58 -3.01 11.23
CA ALA A 117 6.97 -3.16 11.66
C ALA A 117 7.57 -1.80 12.05
N VAL A 118 7.36 -0.75 11.25
CA VAL A 118 7.87 0.60 11.54
C VAL A 118 7.19 1.18 12.78
N TYR A 119 5.86 1.17 12.83
CA TYR A 119 5.10 1.71 13.97
C TYR A 119 5.36 0.92 15.25
N GLY A 120 5.44 -0.41 15.17
CA GLY A 120 5.77 -1.27 16.29
C GLY A 120 7.20 -1.05 16.79
N TYR A 121 8.16 -0.90 15.87
CA TYR A 121 9.55 -0.58 16.21
C TYR A 121 9.69 0.79 16.88
N THR A 122 9.04 1.83 16.35
CA THR A 122 9.10 3.18 16.95
C THR A 122 8.42 3.21 18.32
N LEU A 123 7.28 2.55 18.47
CA LEU A 123 6.59 2.41 19.76
C LEU A 123 7.45 1.65 20.78
N PHE A 124 8.05 0.52 20.38
CA PHE A 124 8.95 -0.25 21.22
C PHE A 124 10.19 0.57 21.62
N ARG A 125 10.75 1.34 20.69
CA ARG A 125 11.89 2.22 20.95
C ARG A 125 11.55 3.36 21.91
N GLN A 126 10.37 3.96 21.79
CA GLN A 126 9.92 5.06 22.66
C GLN A 126 9.51 4.58 24.05
N HIS A 127 8.85 3.42 24.14
CA HIS A 127 8.32 2.86 25.40
C HIS A 127 9.11 1.66 25.89
N ARG A 128 10.40 1.60 25.57
CA ARG A 128 11.28 0.46 25.91
C ARG A 128 11.21 0.10 27.40
N GLU A 129 11.08 1.09 28.27
CA GLU A 129 10.96 0.89 29.73
C GLU A 129 9.64 0.20 30.12
N LEU A 130 8.51 0.57 29.50
CA LEU A 130 7.22 -0.07 29.72
C LEU A 130 7.19 -1.50 29.18
N PHE A 131 7.79 -1.76 28.02
CA PHE A 131 7.89 -3.10 27.46
C PHE A 131 8.81 -4.01 28.27
N VAL A 132 9.92 -3.49 28.81
CA VAL A 132 10.79 -4.23 29.73
C VAL A 132 10.08 -4.48 31.06
N ALA A 133 9.29 -3.53 31.56
CA ALA A 133 8.48 -3.69 32.77
C ALA A 133 7.36 -4.74 32.59
N LEU A 134 6.62 -4.70 31.48
CA LEU A 134 5.62 -5.69 31.10
C LEU A 134 6.24 -7.08 30.88
N GLY A 135 7.42 -7.13 30.26
CA GLY A 135 8.19 -8.37 30.09
C GLY A 135 8.58 -9.01 31.42
N ARG A 136 9.01 -8.22 32.41
CA ARG A 136 9.26 -8.69 33.78
C ARG A 136 8.01 -9.14 34.53
N GLN A 137 6.83 -8.69 34.12
CA GLN A 137 5.58 -9.03 34.78
C GLN A 137 4.94 -10.31 34.21
N TRP A 138 5.29 -10.67 32.97
CA TRP A 138 4.78 -11.86 32.26
C TRP A 138 5.77 -13.02 32.14
N LEU A 139 7.07 -12.79 32.33
CA LEU A 139 8.07 -13.84 32.47
C LEU A 139 8.42 -14.01 33.96
N PRO A 140 8.19 -15.19 34.57
CA PRO A 140 8.54 -15.46 35.96
C PRO A 140 10.05 -15.40 36.22
#